data_AF-A0A1L9B7T7-F1
#
_entry.id   AF-A0A1L9B7T7-F1
#
_cell.length_a   1.000
_cell.length_b   1.000
_cell.length_c   1.000
_cell.angle_alpha   90.00
_cell.angle_beta   90.00
_cell.angle_gamma   90.00
#
_symmetry.space_group_name_H-M   'P 1'
#
loop_
_entity.id
_entity.type
_entity.pdbx_description
1 polymer ?
#
loop_
_entity_poly.entity_id
_entity_poly.type
_entity_poly.pdbx_seq_one_letter_code
_entity_poly.pdbx_strand_id
1 'polypeptide(L)'
;MKGALEWPAARLHVTYPFRRKPIMQLRKMTLMIAALGLALTACNGGREDLSCESDATCLENEICHPQAKVCVQTCTSGDDCPESAGKCEAITSGSTTQICKCTTDQLCQRDTSVTDASTLSCDKTFSVCKSTGTTPTPVACTGSSQSNCAYGQFCNNGTCAAAKVADATCENFSHQNLPNWSTSSNGPVIYSVTGTGYQVGSSYCKSTAPDAFLVRVRAYRTDNWPATRAGLSGFFYVTTGADEFDVVNDGLLVPNTGYNPNGKDAEFNIYLCRPSDSKTIQVGFYFTGGNPVCENINR
;
A
#
# COMPACT_ATOMS: atom_id res chain seq x y z
N MET A 1 -49.45 -43.29 -35.24
CA MET A 1 -48.92 -44.40 -36.06
C MET A 1 -47.46 -44.58 -35.66
N LYS A 2 -47.15 -45.62 -34.87
CA LYS A 2 -46.33 -46.80 -35.27
C LYS A 2 -44.95 -46.39 -35.82
N GLY A 3 -43.79 -46.83 -35.34
CA GLY A 3 -43.32 -47.86 -34.42
C GLY A 3 -41.77 -47.87 -34.62
N ALA A 4 -40.94 -47.86 -33.58
CA ALA A 4 -40.46 -49.01 -32.81
C ALA A 4 -39.30 -49.81 -33.47
N LEU A 5 -38.19 -49.92 -32.72
CA LEU A 5 -37.22 -51.03 -32.64
C LEU A 5 -36.27 -51.21 -33.86
N GLU A 6 -35.00 -51.62 -33.77
CA GLU A 6 -34.30 -52.47 -32.79
C GLU A 6 -32.76 -52.43 -33.03
N TRP A 7 -31.98 -52.78 -32.00
CA TRP A 7 -30.53 -53.06 -32.04
C TRP A 7 -30.23 -54.48 -32.60
N PRO A 8 -28.97 -54.86 -32.91
CA PRO A 8 -28.17 -55.58 -31.90
C PRO A 8 -26.66 -55.31 -31.91
N ALA A 9 -26.05 -55.68 -30.78
CA ALA A 9 -24.64 -55.60 -30.44
C ALA A 9 -23.82 -56.82 -30.89
N ALA A 10 -22.49 -56.66 -30.97
CA ALA A 10 -21.55 -57.76 -30.75
C ALA A 10 -20.28 -57.26 -30.03
N ARG A 11 -20.00 -57.87 -28.87
CA ARG A 11 -18.79 -57.72 -28.04
C ARG A 11 -17.62 -58.51 -28.62
N LEU A 12 -16.39 -58.05 -28.35
CA LEU A 12 -15.31 -58.93 -27.90
C LEU A 12 -14.34 -58.14 -26.99
N HIS A 13 -14.15 -58.67 -25.78
CA HIS A 13 -13.14 -58.26 -24.80
C HIS A 13 -11.75 -58.76 -25.20
N VAL A 14 -10.67 -58.12 -24.70
CA VAL A 14 -9.64 -58.72 -23.80
C VAL A 14 -8.44 -57.76 -23.56
N THR A 15 -8.32 -57.33 -22.29
CA THR A 15 -7.15 -57.09 -21.37
C THR A 15 -5.90 -56.20 -21.65
N TYR A 16 -5.77 -55.13 -20.82
CA TYR A 16 -4.66 -54.69 -19.92
C TYR A 16 -3.23 -54.32 -20.46
N PRO A 17 -2.32 -53.69 -19.66
CA PRO A 17 -2.23 -52.23 -19.40
C PRO A 17 -0.79 -51.66 -19.58
N PHE A 18 -0.59 -50.35 -19.82
CA PHE A 18 0.72 -49.72 -19.49
C PHE A 18 0.57 -48.24 -19.10
N ARG A 19 0.96 -47.95 -17.86
CA ARG A 19 1.29 -46.60 -17.36
C ARG A 19 2.37 -45.96 -18.24
N ARG A 20 2.28 -44.64 -18.47
CA ARG A 20 3.45 -43.72 -18.43
C ARG A 20 3.03 -42.25 -18.33
N LYS A 21 3.52 -41.63 -17.24
CA LYS A 21 3.85 -40.22 -16.95
C LYS A 21 3.34 -39.10 -17.89
N PRO A 22 2.74 -38.02 -17.35
CA PRO A 22 2.70 -36.73 -18.06
C PRO A 22 4.11 -36.12 -18.09
N ILE A 23 4.58 -35.81 -19.30
CA ILE A 23 5.84 -35.12 -19.58
C ILE A 23 5.60 -33.62 -19.41
N MET A 24 6.29 -33.02 -18.43
CA MET A 24 6.45 -31.55 -18.34
C MET A 24 7.05 -31.02 -19.64
N GLN A 25 6.32 -30.12 -20.31
CA GLN A 25 6.79 -29.39 -21.48
C GLN A 25 7.73 -28.27 -21.02
N LEU A 26 9.02 -28.59 -20.99
CA LEU A 26 10.11 -27.63 -20.87
C LEU A 26 10.24 -26.86 -22.21
N ARG A 27 9.58 -25.71 -22.34
CA ARG A 27 9.78 -24.82 -23.50
C ARG A 27 10.73 -23.68 -23.14
N LYS A 28 12.00 -23.97 -23.42
CA LYS A 28 13.03 -23.08 -24.02
C LYS A 28 13.15 -21.66 -23.45
N MET A 29 14.11 -21.53 -22.52
CA MET A 29 14.90 -20.31 -22.33
C MET A 29 15.38 -19.78 -23.69
N THR A 30 15.07 -18.51 -23.98
CA THR A 30 15.83 -17.70 -24.94
C THR A 30 16.27 -16.45 -24.19
N LEU A 31 17.54 -16.47 -23.79
CA LEU A 31 18.29 -15.39 -23.20
C LEU A 31 18.56 -14.36 -24.31
N MET A 32 17.97 -13.16 -24.23
CA MET A 32 18.38 -12.01 -25.04
C MET A 32 18.94 -10.96 -24.09
N ILE A 33 20.28 -10.90 -24.07
CA ILE A 33 21.07 -9.87 -23.41
C ILE A 33 20.98 -8.62 -24.28
N ALA A 34 20.38 -7.56 -23.75
CA ALA A 34 20.59 -6.20 -24.20
C ALA A 34 21.02 -5.37 -22.99
N ALA A 35 22.33 -5.19 -22.88
CA ALA A 35 22.95 -4.26 -21.95
C ALA A 35 22.77 -2.83 -22.48
N LEU A 36 22.22 -1.93 -21.68
CA LEU A 36 22.52 -0.50 -21.73
C LEU A 36 22.10 0.17 -20.40
N GLY A 37 23.07 0.73 -19.68
CA GLY A 37 22.86 1.88 -18.80
C GLY A 37 22.57 1.62 -17.32
N LEU A 38 23.58 1.16 -16.59
CA LEU A 38 23.64 1.20 -15.12
C LEU A 38 23.51 2.63 -14.59
N ALA A 39 22.43 2.89 -13.85
CA ALA A 39 22.43 3.81 -12.71
C ALA A 39 21.78 3.07 -11.54
N LEU A 40 22.58 2.21 -10.88
CA LEU A 40 22.24 1.67 -9.57
C LEU A 40 22.36 2.80 -8.54
N THR A 41 21.31 3.60 -8.38
CA THR A 41 21.05 4.21 -7.08
C THR A 41 20.55 3.10 -6.17
N ALA A 42 21.40 2.68 -5.24
CA ALA A 42 21.07 1.76 -4.17
C ALA A 42 19.77 2.19 -3.47
N CYS A 43 18.69 1.44 -3.68
CA CYS A 43 17.52 1.48 -2.82
C CYS A 43 17.91 0.89 -1.47
N ASN A 44 18.49 1.71 -0.60
CA ASN A 44 18.61 1.41 0.82
C ASN A 44 17.27 1.74 1.51
N GLY A 45 16.19 1.14 1.02
CA GLY A 45 14.83 1.31 1.54
C GLY A 45 14.43 0.07 2.31
N GLY A 46 14.90 -0.04 3.55
CA GLY A 46 14.42 -1.08 4.45
C GLY A 46 12.92 -0.89 4.70
N ARG A 47 12.16 -1.98 4.82
CA ARG A 47 10.76 -1.93 5.28
C ARG A 47 10.71 -1.51 6.76
N GLU A 48 9.61 -0.90 7.18
CA GLU A 48 9.45 -0.48 8.59
C GLU A 48 9.16 -1.68 9.52
N ASP A 49 8.54 -2.75 9.00
CA ASP A 49 8.26 -3.98 9.74
C ASP A 49 8.16 -5.18 8.79
N LEU A 50 8.25 -6.39 9.34
CA LEU A 50 8.11 -7.68 8.66
C LEU A 50 6.66 -8.14 8.51
N SER A 51 5.65 -7.39 8.99
CA SER A 51 4.25 -7.85 8.99
C SER A 51 3.65 -8.02 7.60
N CYS A 52 2.74 -8.99 7.46
CA CYS A 52 2.08 -9.30 6.19
C CYS A 52 0.67 -9.88 6.39
N GLU A 53 -0.19 -9.67 5.38
CA GLU A 53 -1.50 -10.32 5.32
C GLU A 53 -1.58 -11.41 4.25
N SER A 54 -0.76 -11.30 3.20
CA SER A 54 -0.66 -12.26 2.09
C SER A 54 0.72 -12.23 1.46
N ASP A 55 1.06 -13.23 0.64
CA ASP A 55 2.36 -13.29 -0.04
C ASP A 55 2.62 -12.07 -0.94
N ALA A 56 1.56 -11.43 -1.45
CA ALA A 56 1.67 -10.24 -2.30
C ALA A 56 2.22 -8.99 -1.58
N THR A 57 2.22 -8.99 -0.24
CA THR A 57 2.79 -7.89 0.56
C THR A 57 4.26 -8.12 0.92
N CYS A 58 4.85 -9.22 0.49
CA CYS A 58 6.25 -9.57 0.75
C CYS A 58 7.14 -9.34 -0.48
N LEU A 59 8.46 -9.29 -0.27
CA LEU A 59 9.42 -9.07 -1.34
C LEU A 59 9.56 -10.31 -2.24
N GLU A 60 10.23 -10.15 -3.38
CA GLU A 60 10.55 -11.26 -4.26
C GLU A 60 11.38 -12.31 -3.51
N ASN A 61 10.93 -13.58 -3.55
CA ASN A 61 11.45 -14.74 -2.79
C ASN A 61 11.03 -14.81 -1.30
N GLU A 62 10.11 -13.98 -0.86
CA GLU A 62 9.46 -14.10 0.44
C GLU A 62 8.02 -14.60 0.33
N ILE A 63 7.52 -15.19 1.41
CA ILE A 63 6.12 -15.58 1.57
C ILE A 63 5.60 -15.06 2.91
N CYS A 64 4.30 -14.87 3.02
CA CYS A 64 3.69 -14.50 4.28
C CYS A 64 3.50 -15.74 5.15
N HIS A 65 4.15 -15.78 6.31
CA HIS A 65 4.02 -16.91 7.21
C HIS A 65 2.56 -17.06 7.67
N PRO A 66 1.90 -18.22 7.46
CA PRO A 66 0.45 -18.36 7.59
C PRO A 66 -0.08 -18.12 9.00
N GLN A 67 0.73 -18.41 10.03
CA GLN A 67 0.38 -18.21 11.44
C GLN A 67 1.07 -16.99 12.07
N ALA A 68 2.38 -16.82 11.88
CA ALA A 68 3.14 -15.70 12.44
C ALA A 68 2.84 -14.34 11.79
N LYS A 69 2.24 -14.30 10.59
CA LYS A 69 1.88 -13.07 9.86
C LYS A 69 3.06 -12.12 9.65
N VAL A 70 4.21 -12.71 9.34
CA VAL A 70 5.44 -12.01 8.96
C VAL A 70 5.98 -12.55 7.65
N CYS A 71 6.55 -11.68 6.82
CA CYS A 71 7.25 -12.05 5.60
C CYS A 71 8.53 -12.81 5.95
N VAL A 72 8.67 -14.00 5.36
CA VAL A 72 9.81 -14.89 5.58
C VAL A 72 10.41 -15.29 4.25
N GLN A 73 11.73 -15.27 4.18
CA GLN A 73 12.46 -15.69 2.99
C GLN A 73 12.34 -17.19 2.77
N THR A 74 12.01 -17.58 1.53
CA THR A 74 12.03 -18.99 1.11
C THR A 74 13.46 -19.44 0.83
N CYS A 75 13.73 -20.73 0.99
CA CYS A 75 15.05 -21.28 0.79
C CYS A 75 14.99 -22.72 0.26
N THR A 76 16.09 -23.19 -0.30
CA THR A 76 16.29 -24.59 -0.71
C THR A 76 17.46 -25.24 0.02
N SER A 77 18.35 -24.42 0.56
CA SER A 77 19.50 -24.79 1.37
C SER A 77 19.83 -23.67 2.38
N GLY A 78 20.69 -23.96 3.35
CA GLY A 78 21.10 -22.96 4.35
C GLY A 78 21.84 -21.75 3.76
N ASP A 79 22.47 -21.92 2.60
CA ASP A 79 23.21 -20.86 1.91
C ASP A 79 22.30 -19.81 1.25
N ASP A 80 21.03 -20.15 1.03
CA ASP A 80 20.02 -19.22 0.51
C ASP A 80 19.55 -18.23 1.58
N CYS A 81 19.92 -18.47 2.84
CA CYS A 81 19.45 -17.67 3.93
C CYS A 81 20.40 -16.52 4.26
N PRO A 82 19.84 -15.33 4.56
CA PRO A 82 20.66 -14.21 5.02
C PRO A 82 21.34 -14.59 6.35
N GLU A 83 22.43 -13.88 6.68
CA GLU A 83 23.07 -14.06 8.00
C GLU A 83 22.08 -13.86 9.16
N SER A 84 20.96 -13.16 8.92
CA SER A 84 19.87 -12.98 9.88
C SER A 84 19.03 -14.23 10.16
N ALA A 85 19.15 -15.31 9.36
CA ALA A 85 18.33 -16.51 9.49
C ALA A 85 19.07 -17.77 9.05
N GLY A 86 20.12 -18.17 9.76
CA GLY A 86 21.07 -19.22 9.34
C GLY A 86 20.57 -20.68 9.24
N LYS A 87 19.26 -20.95 9.14
CA LYS A 87 18.73 -22.31 8.95
C LYS A 87 17.59 -22.36 7.94
N CYS A 88 17.72 -23.20 6.91
CA CYS A 88 16.65 -23.48 5.98
C CYS A 88 15.83 -24.70 6.44
N GLU A 89 14.57 -24.48 6.81
CA GLU A 89 13.70 -25.54 7.35
C GLU A 89 12.26 -25.39 6.91
N ALA A 90 11.47 -26.47 6.96
CA ALA A 90 10.04 -26.42 6.64
C ALA A 90 9.29 -25.41 7.52
N ILE A 91 8.41 -24.61 6.89
CA ILE A 91 7.61 -23.58 7.55
C ILE A 91 6.77 -24.14 8.70
N THR A 92 6.21 -25.33 8.51
CA THR A 92 5.54 -26.12 9.53
C THR A 92 5.89 -27.59 9.32
N SER A 93 5.78 -28.40 10.38
CA SER A 93 6.06 -29.83 10.32
C SER A 93 5.21 -30.51 9.24
N GLY A 94 5.87 -31.11 8.24
CA GLY A 94 5.21 -31.80 7.13
C GLY A 94 4.96 -30.95 5.87
N SER A 95 5.32 -29.66 5.88
CA SER A 95 5.29 -28.82 4.67
C SER A 95 6.51 -29.09 3.78
N THR A 96 6.32 -29.02 2.46
CA THR A 96 7.43 -29.02 1.48
C THR A 96 8.05 -27.63 1.31
N THR A 97 7.39 -26.58 1.78
CA THR A 97 7.88 -25.21 1.70
C THR A 97 8.89 -24.96 2.80
N GLN A 98 10.12 -24.64 2.41
CA GLN A 98 11.20 -24.29 3.32
C GLN A 98 11.40 -22.79 3.40
N ILE A 99 11.67 -22.31 4.61
CA ILE A 99 11.91 -20.90 4.93
C ILE A 99 13.17 -20.77 5.78
N CYS A 100 13.75 -19.57 5.73
CA CYS A 100 14.86 -19.21 6.59
C CYS A 100 14.36 -18.92 8.00
N LYS A 101 14.85 -19.71 8.96
CA LYS A 101 14.51 -19.61 10.38
C LYS A 101 15.65 -18.98 11.16
N CYS A 102 15.28 -18.11 12.09
CA CYS A 102 16.19 -17.56 13.07
C CYS A 102 16.43 -18.56 14.21
N THR A 103 17.55 -18.40 14.91
CA THR A 103 17.84 -19.17 16.15
C THR A 103 18.07 -18.26 17.36
N THR A 104 18.52 -17.02 17.13
CA THR A 104 18.74 -16.03 18.17
C THR A 104 18.24 -14.66 17.74
N ASP A 105 17.96 -13.81 18.71
CA ASP A 105 17.49 -12.44 18.47
C ASP A 105 18.56 -11.61 17.77
N GLN A 106 19.83 -11.86 18.09
CA GLN A 106 20.99 -11.20 17.48
C GLN A 106 21.07 -11.43 15.97
N LEU A 107 20.55 -12.54 15.44
CA LEU A 107 20.49 -12.76 14.00
C LEU A 107 19.41 -11.86 13.37
N CYS A 108 18.21 -11.81 13.97
CA CYS A 108 17.15 -10.93 13.51
C CYS A 108 17.54 -9.44 13.56
N GLN A 109 18.35 -9.05 14.55
CA GLN A 109 18.84 -7.67 14.69
C GLN A 109 19.89 -7.25 13.65
N ARG A 110 20.33 -8.17 12.78
CA ARG A 110 21.22 -7.88 11.65
C ARG A 110 20.49 -7.82 10.33
N ASP A 111 19.16 -7.91 10.32
CA ASP A 111 18.37 -7.89 9.11
C ASP A 111 18.45 -6.51 8.43
N THR A 112 19.16 -6.43 7.30
CA THR A 112 19.32 -5.18 6.54
C THR A 112 18.10 -4.85 5.68
N SER A 113 17.11 -5.75 5.60
CA SER A 113 15.85 -5.49 4.89
C SER A 113 14.92 -4.60 5.69
N VAL A 114 15.16 -4.38 7.00
CA VAL A 114 14.33 -3.57 7.90
C VAL A 114 15.09 -2.32 8.35
N THR A 115 14.42 -1.17 8.35
CA THR A 115 15.04 0.13 8.69
C THR A 115 15.52 0.19 10.14
N ASP A 116 14.85 -0.51 11.06
CA ASP A 116 15.28 -0.68 12.46
C ASP A 116 15.14 -2.14 12.94
N ALA A 117 16.10 -2.97 12.54
CA ALA A 117 16.17 -4.37 12.95
C ALA A 117 16.44 -4.57 14.45
N SER A 118 16.87 -3.53 15.19
CA SER A 118 17.17 -3.66 16.63
C SER A 118 15.96 -4.11 17.46
N THR A 119 14.76 -3.85 16.93
CA THR A 119 13.47 -4.22 17.52
C THR A 119 13.04 -5.65 17.21
N LEU A 120 13.73 -6.37 16.33
CA LEU A 120 13.39 -7.74 15.95
C LEU A 120 13.93 -8.75 16.97
N SER A 121 13.13 -9.75 17.31
CA SER A 121 13.56 -10.95 18.02
C SER A 121 13.15 -12.20 17.26
N CYS A 122 13.82 -13.29 17.61
CA CYS A 122 13.48 -14.59 17.06
C CYS A 122 12.31 -15.20 17.84
N ASP A 123 11.13 -15.24 17.22
CA ASP A 123 9.93 -15.84 17.80
C ASP A 123 10.20 -17.31 18.13
N LYS A 124 9.99 -17.72 19.38
CA LYS A 124 10.33 -19.07 19.83
C LYS A 124 9.36 -20.15 19.33
N THR A 125 8.18 -19.76 18.85
CA THR A 125 7.15 -20.69 18.38
C THR A 125 7.39 -21.07 16.92
N PHE A 126 7.60 -20.06 16.07
CA PHE A 126 7.72 -20.22 14.63
C PHE A 126 9.17 -20.13 14.15
N SER A 127 10.09 -19.67 15.01
CA SER A 127 11.51 -19.44 14.67
C SER A 127 11.67 -18.51 13.48
N VAL A 128 10.87 -17.44 13.46
CA VAL A 128 10.91 -16.37 12.46
C VAL A 128 11.22 -15.05 13.16
N CYS A 129 11.88 -14.15 12.44
CA CYS A 129 12.10 -12.80 12.96
C CYS A 129 10.77 -12.07 13.04
N LYS A 130 10.50 -11.51 14.22
CA LYS A 130 9.29 -10.75 14.50
C LYS A 130 9.68 -9.52 15.32
N SER A 131 9.00 -8.41 15.10
CA SER A 131 9.14 -7.28 16.02
C SER A 131 8.79 -7.71 17.44
N THR A 132 9.67 -7.43 18.41
CA THR A 132 9.49 -7.70 19.85
C THR A 132 8.32 -6.95 20.45
N GLY A 133 7.65 -6.07 19.70
CA GLY A 133 6.46 -5.40 20.17
C GLY A 133 6.74 -4.39 21.28
N THR A 134 7.96 -3.84 21.38
CA THR A 134 7.97 -2.39 21.58
C THR A 134 7.54 -1.77 20.26
N THR A 135 6.23 -1.77 20.00
CA THR A 135 5.62 -0.60 19.39
C THR A 135 6.29 0.57 20.12
N PRO A 136 7.00 1.50 19.46
CA PRO A 136 7.54 2.66 20.16
C PRO A 136 6.41 3.17 21.05
N THR A 137 6.63 3.18 22.38
CA THR A 137 5.58 3.50 23.36
C THR A 137 4.80 4.66 22.77
N PRO A 138 3.50 4.49 22.43
CA PRO A 138 2.81 5.42 21.57
C PRO A 138 3.02 6.82 22.13
N VAL A 139 3.76 7.64 21.39
CA VAL A 139 4.21 8.92 21.94
C VAL A 139 2.94 9.69 22.27
N ALA A 140 2.75 9.95 23.55
CA ALA A 140 1.58 10.66 24.01
C ALA A 140 1.62 12.06 23.42
N CYS A 141 0.48 12.48 22.89
CA CYS A 141 0.34 13.79 22.27
C CYS A 141 -0.97 14.43 22.73
N THR A 142 -1.06 15.74 22.62
CA THR A 142 -2.29 16.48 22.87
C THR A 142 -2.63 17.36 21.68
N GLY A 143 -3.92 17.60 21.48
CA GLY A 143 -4.42 18.36 20.34
C GLY A 143 -4.61 17.51 19.08
N SER A 144 -4.30 18.09 17.93
CA SER A 144 -4.43 17.48 16.59
C SER A 144 -3.18 17.82 15.77
N SER A 145 -3.15 17.44 14.48
CA SER A 145 -2.03 17.77 13.59
C SER A 145 -0.71 17.12 14.05
N GLN A 146 0.45 17.66 13.69
CA GLN A 146 1.75 17.11 14.10
C GLN A 146 1.94 17.09 15.62
N SER A 147 1.51 18.14 16.34
CA SER A 147 1.76 18.29 17.78
C SER A 147 3.25 18.09 18.14
N ASN A 148 3.55 17.19 19.09
CA ASN A 148 4.91 16.74 19.44
C ASN A 148 5.34 15.46 18.70
N CYS A 149 4.57 15.00 17.72
CA CYS A 149 4.89 13.80 16.94
C CYS A 149 6.00 14.07 15.92
N ALA A 150 6.68 13.00 15.52
CA ALA A 150 7.69 13.08 14.47
C ALA A 150 7.08 13.53 13.13
N TYR A 151 7.92 14.01 12.21
CA TYR A 151 7.47 14.27 10.84
C TYR A 151 6.97 12.98 10.18
N GLY A 152 5.88 13.07 9.41
CA GLY A 152 5.14 11.92 8.90
C GLY A 152 4.15 11.30 9.90
N GLN A 153 4.08 11.81 11.14
CA GLN A 153 3.10 11.38 12.15
C GLN A 153 2.15 12.52 12.55
N PHE A 154 1.02 12.17 13.16
CA PHE A 154 0.05 13.12 13.68
C PHE A 154 -0.57 12.61 14.99
N CYS A 155 -1.10 13.54 15.77
CA CYS A 155 -1.79 13.21 17.00
C CYS A 155 -3.20 12.69 16.72
N ASN A 156 -3.40 11.41 16.99
CA ASN A 156 -4.67 10.72 16.83
C ASN A 156 -5.13 10.16 18.18
N ASN A 157 -6.23 10.66 18.72
CA ASN A 157 -6.80 10.19 20.00
C ASN A 157 -5.78 10.12 21.17
N GLY A 158 -4.85 11.08 21.21
CA GLY A 158 -3.86 11.20 22.29
C GLY A 158 -2.56 10.43 22.08
N THR A 159 -2.40 9.75 20.94
CA THR A 159 -1.16 9.06 20.57
C THR A 159 -0.69 9.45 19.17
N CYS A 160 0.62 9.49 18.97
CA CYS A 160 1.20 9.70 17.65
C CYS A 160 0.96 8.49 16.76
N ALA A 161 0.34 8.73 15.61
CA ALA A 161 0.08 7.74 14.57
C ALA A 161 0.74 8.18 13.26
N ALA A 162 1.19 7.21 12.46
CA ALA A 162 1.70 7.49 11.12
C ALA A 162 0.59 8.06 10.23
N ALA A 163 0.93 9.09 9.43
CA ALA A 163 0.05 9.58 8.38
C ALA A 163 -0.08 8.53 7.28
N LYS A 164 -1.27 8.39 6.71
CA LYS A 164 -1.52 7.44 5.62
C LYS A 164 -0.67 7.83 4.41
N VAL A 165 -0.14 6.84 3.71
CA VAL A 165 0.48 7.00 2.40
C VAL A 165 -0.30 6.14 1.41
N ALA A 166 -0.55 6.66 0.22
CA ALA A 166 -1.20 5.91 -0.84
C ALA A 166 -0.38 4.65 -1.16
N ASP A 167 -1.06 3.50 -1.13
CA ASP A 167 -0.47 2.24 -1.54
C ASP A 167 -0.40 2.11 -3.07
N ALA A 168 0.31 1.09 -3.55
CA ALA A 168 0.48 0.82 -4.97
C ALA A 168 -0.83 0.43 -5.70
N THR A 169 -1.90 0.10 -4.97
CA THR A 169 -3.22 -0.24 -5.51
C THR A 169 -4.13 0.97 -5.67
N CYS A 170 -3.70 2.14 -5.20
CA CYS A 170 -4.43 3.38 -5.45
C CYS A 170 -4.41 3.73 -6.94
N GLU A 171 -5.58 3.69 -7.58
CA GLU A 171 -5.76 4.00 -8.99
C GLU A 171 -5.41 5.46 -9.30
N ASN A 172 -5.57 6.38 -8.32
CA ASN A 172 -5.16 7.77 -8.50
C ASN A 172 -3.64 7.91 -8.78
N PHE A 173 -2.82 6.94 -8.37
CA PHE A 173 -1.36 6.99 -8.52
C PHE A 173 -0.76 5.76 -9.22
N SER A 174 -1.57 4.93 -9.87
CA SER A 174 -1.16 3.64 -10.45
C SER A 174 -0.23 3.74 -11.68
N HIS A 175 0.10 4.96 -12.12
CA HIS A 175 0.89 5.21 -13.34
C HIS A 175 1.93 6.31 -13.15
N GLN A 176 3.11 5.98 -12.61
CA GLN A 176 4.34 6.82 -12.57
C GLN A 176 4.25 8.21 -11.88
N ASN A 177 3.06 8.63 -11.48
CA ASN A 177 2.79 9.95 -10.87
C ASN A 177 2.68 9.88 -9.35
N LEU A 178 3.06 8.76 -8.72
CA LEU A 178 3.15 8.69 -7.27
C LEU A 178 4.27 9.64 -6.80
N PRO A 179 3.94 10.69 -6.03
CA PRO A 179 4.95 11.57 -5.46
C PRO A 179 5.95 10.76 -4.63
N ASN A 180 7.24 10.97 -4.88
CA ASN A 180 8.28 10.40 -4.04
C ASN A 180 8.27 11.12 -2.68
N TRP A 181 7.80 10.41 -1.65
CA TRP A 181 7.71 10.92 -0.28
C TRP A 181 8.23 9.89 0.72
N SER A 182 8.86 10.38 1.77
CA SER A 182 9.35 9.61 2.90
C SER A 182 9.37 10.46 4.17
N THR A 183 9.66 9.85 5.31
CA THR A 183 9.86 10.55 6.60
C THR A 183 11.06 11.50 6.62
N SER A 184 11.95 11.46 5.62
CA SER A 184 13.02 12.44 5.43
C SER A 184 12.61 13.62 4.52
N SER A 185 11.38 13.61 4.00
CA SER A 185 10.83 14.72 3.21
C SER A 185 10.50 15.91 4.11
N ASN A 186 10.15 17.04 3.50
CA ASN A 186 9.88 18.28 4.22
C ASN A 186 8.60 19.01 3.76
N GLY A 187 7.85 18.44 2.81
CA GLY A 187 6.60 19.02 2.35
C GLY A 187 5.44 18.83 3.35
N PRO A 188 4.28 19.43 3.07
CA PRO A 188 3.10 19.26 3.91
C PRO A 188 2.66 17.80 4.03
N VAL A 189 2.13 17.42 5.18
CA VAL A 189 1.66 16.05 5.45
C VAL A 189 0.14 16.05 5.60
N ILE A 190 -0.56 15.35 4.73
CA ILE A 190 -1.99 15.07 4.81
C ILE A 190 -2.20 13.94 5.82
N TYR A 191 -2.96 14.20 6.88
CA TYR A 191 -3.24 13.22 7.92
C TYR A 191 -4.72 12.81 8.00
N SER A 192 -5.60 13.48 7.25
CA SER A 192 -7.01 13.11 7.19
C SER A 192 -7.64 13.53 5.87
N VAL A 193 -8.39 12.62 5.24
CA VAL A 193 -9.25 12.89 4.10
C VAL A 193 -10.60 12.25 4.41
N THR A 194 -11.66 13.04 4.42
CA THR A 194 -13.00 12.58 4.83
C THR A 194 -14.09 13.16 3.94
N GLY A 195 -15.08 12.36 3.59
CA GLY A 195 -16.32 12.86 2.99
C GLY A 195 -17.16 13.55 4.06
N THR A 196 -17.55 14.80 3.82
CA THR A 196 -18.37 15.58 4.75
C THR A 196 -19.81 15.76 4.30
N GLY A 197 -20.09 15.48 3.03
CA GLY A 197 -21.46 15.51 2.50
C GLY A 197 -21.53 15.33 1.01
N TYR A 198 -22.75 15.42 0.50
CA TYR A 198 -23.08 15.30 -0.92
C TYR A 198 -24.16 16.33 -1.27
N GLN A 199 -24.01 17.00 -2.41
CA GLN A 199 -24.95 18.00 -2.91
C GLN A 199 -25.45 17.62 -4.29
N VAL A 200 -26.77 17.50 -4.45
CA VAL A 200 -27.41 17.34 -5.76
C VAL A 200 -27.58 18.71 -6.41
N GLY A 201 -27.21 18.83 -7.70
CA GLY A 201 -27.36 20.09 -8.45
C GLY A 201 -26.58 21.25 -7.85
N SER A 202 -25.33 21.00 -7.45
CA SER A 202 -24.47 22.02 -6.86
C SER A 202 -24.19 23.17 -7.84
N SER A 203 -24.33 24.41 -7.37
CA SER A 203 -24.03 25.61 -8.17
C SER A 203 -22.54 25.74 -8.51
N TYR A 204 -21.67 24.97 -7.86
CA TYR A 204 -20.24 24.91 -8.15
C TYR A 204 -19.93 23.99 -9.34
N CYS A 205 -20.92 23.20 -9.78
CA CYS A 205 -20.73 22.16 -10.76
C CYS A 205 -21.36 22.48 -12.11
N LYS A 206 -20.77 21.93 -13.17
CA LYS A 206 -21.27 22.08 -14.54
C LYS A 206 -22.41 21.09 -14.79
N SER A 207 -23.26 21.38 -15.78
CA SER A 207 -24.43 20.55 -16.13
C SER A 207 -24.09 19.10 -16.47
N THR A 208 -22.88 18.81 -16.94
CA THR A 208 -22.42 17.44 -17.28
C THR A 208 -22.02 16.62 -16.05
N ALA A 209 -21.76 17.26 -14.91
CA ALA A 209 -21.38 16.63 -13.66
C ALA A 209 -22.00 17.42 -12.50
N PRO A 210 -23.35 17.48 -12.41
CA PRO A 210 -24.05 18.50 -11.65
C PRO A 210 -24.01 18.29 -10.12
N ASP A 211 -23.63 17.10 -9.65
CA ASP A 211 -23.64 16.78 -8.22
C ASP A 211 -22.23 16.89 -7.65
N ALA A 212 -22.10 17.22 -6.36
CA ALA A 212 -20.80 17.44 -5.71
C ALA A 212 -20.63 16.54 -4.48
N PHE A 213 -19.50 15.85 -4.42
CA PHE A 213 -18.98 15.33 -3.14
C PHE A 213 -18.25 16.45 -2.42
N LEU A 214 -18.57 16.65 -1.14
CA LEU A 214 -17.82 17.54 -0.27
C LEU A 214 -16.78 16.72 0.49
N VAL A 215 -15.52 17.10 0.31
CA VAL A 215 -14.36 16.40 0.90
C VAL A 215 -13.61 17.39 1.78
N ARG A 216 -13.29 16.96 2.98
CA ARG A 216 -12.43 17.67 3.89
C ARG A 216 -11.07 16.99 3.95
N VAL A 217 -10.04 17.75 3.63
CA VAL A 217 -8.63 17.36 3.76
C VAL A 217 -8.01 18.14 4.91
N ARG A 218 -7.25 17.47 5.77
CA ARG A 218 -6.46 18.12 6.82
C ARG A 218 -5.00 17.79 6.66
N ALA A 219 -4.17 18.81 6.75
CA ALA A 219 -2.73 18.68 6.58
C ALA A 219 -1.96 19.61 7.50
N TYR A 220 -0.72 19.24 7.78
CA TYR A 220 0.21 20.04 8.58
C TYR A 220 1.50 20.34 7.83
N ARG A 221 2.25 21.31 8.34
CA ARG A 221 3.56 21.71 7.82
C ARG A 221 4.54 22.01 8.95
N THR A 222 5.81 22.12 8.62
CA THR A 222 6.85 22.53 9.57
C THR A 222 6.88 24.06 9.76
N ASP A 223 6.45 24.81 8.76
CA ASP A 223 6.24 26.26 8.72
C ASP A 223 4.75 26.63 8.86
N ASN A 224 4.44 27.92 8.98
CA ASN A 224 3.06 28.37 9.02
C ASN A 224 2.44 28.35 7.61
N TRP A 225 1.19 27.93 7.53
CA TRP A 225 0.40 28.05 6.31
C TRP A 225 0.25 29.52 5.89
N PRO A 226 0.21 29.81 4.57
CA PRO A 226 -0.08 31.15 4.07
C PRO A 226 -1.38 31.71 4.65
N ALA A 227 -1.40 32.99 5.01
CA ALA A 227 -2.59 33.61 5.61
C ALA A 227 -3.82 33.62 4.67
N THR A 228 -3.60 33.52 3.35
CA THR A 228 -4.67 33.57 2.35
C THR A 228 -4.56 32.43 1.36
N ARG A 229 -5.69 32.04 0.77
CA ARG A 229 -5.79 31.01 -0.26
C ARG A 229 -4.85 31.28 -1.45
N ALA A 230 -4.66 32.55 -1.83
CA ALA A 230 -3.82 32.91 -2.98
C ALA A 230 -2.33 32.58 -2.78
N GLY A 231 -1.88 32.43 -1.52
CA GLY A 231 -0.52 31.99 -1.21
C GLY A 231 -0.35 30.47 -1.18
N LEU A 232 -1.45 29.70 -1.24
CA LEU A 232 -1.40 28.25 -1.29
C LEU A 232 -0.94 27.81 -2.68
N SER A 233 0.09 26.96 -2.73
CA SER A 233 0.62 26.40 -3.97
C SER A 233 1.02 24.95 -3.75
N GLY A 234 1.07 24.19 -4.84
CA GLY A 234 1.50 22.80 -4.83
C GLY A 234 0.57 21.88 -4.06
N PHE A 235 -0.75 22.13 -4.09
CA PHE A 235 -1.76 21.23 -3.54
C PHE A 235 -2.58 20.66 -4.68
N PHE A 236 -2.56 19.34 -4.84
CA PHE A 236 -3.09 18.68 -6.01
C PHE A 236 -4.16 17.65 -5.66
N TYR A 237 -5.17 17.57 -6.52
CA TYR A 237 -6.16 16.52 -6.57
C TYR A 237 -5.88 15.64 -7.79
N VAL A 238 -5.88 14.32 -7.61
CA VAL A 238 -5.64 13.36 -8.67
C VAL A 238 -6.85 12.45 -8.82
N THR A 239 -7.34 12.27 -10.04
CA THR A 239 -8.46 11.36 -10.36
C THR A 239 -7.96 9.93 -10.60
N THR A 240 -8.85 8.95 -10.65
CA THR A 240 -8.49 7.56 -10.99
C THR A 240 -7.99 7.38 -12.42
N GLY A 241 -8.16 8.38 -13.29
CA GLY A 241 -7.55 8.45 -14.61
C GLY A 241 -6.15 9.06 -14.62
N ALA A 242 -5.57 9.32 -13.44
CA ALA A 242 -4.31 10.04 -13.24
C ALA A 242 -4.29 11.50 -13.71
N ASP A 243 -5.46 12.09 -14.03
CA ASP A 243 -5.56 13.53 -14.26
C ASP A 243 -5.32 14.28 -12.95
N GLU A 244 -4.40 15.24 -13.01
CA GLU A 244 -3.99 16.10 -11.91
C GLU A 244 -4.61 17.49 -12.04
N PHE A 245 -5.12 18.01 -10.93
CA PHE A 245 -5.72 19.33 -10.83
C PHE A 245 -5.09 20.09 -9.66
N ASP A 246 -4.73 21.34 -9.88
CA ASP A 246 -4.31 22.24 -8.82
C ASP A 246 -5.55 22.71 -8.06
N VAL A 247 -5.64 22.34 -6.78
CA VAL A 247 -6.84 22.57 -5.95
C VAL A 247 -7.20 24.05 -5.84
N VAL A 248 -6.21 24.95 -5.95
CA VAL A 248 -6.43 26.40 -5.88
C VAL A 248 -6.81 26.94 -7.24
N ASN A 249 -6.00 26.66 -8.26
CA ASN A 249 -6.09 27.26 -9.60
C ASN A 249 -7.27 26.70 -10.40
N ASP A 250 -7.59 25.42 -10.24
CA ASP A 250 -8.78 24.79 -10.83
C ASP A 250 -10.06 25.07 -10.02
N GLY A 251 -9.96 25.89 -8.97
CA GLY A 251 -11.13 26.41 -8.27
C GLY A 251 -11.83 25.39 -7.38
N LEU A 252 -11.19 24.28 -7.00
CA LEU A 252 -11.82 23.14 -6.30
C LEU A 252 -12.13 23.41 -4.82
N LEU A 253 -11.49 24.41 -4.22
CA LEU A 253 -11.83 24.86 -2.86
C LEU A 253 -13.20 25.52 -2.83
N VAL A 254 -14.03 25.12 -1.85
CA VAL A 254 -15.32 25.76 -1.59
C VAL A 254 -15.12 27.27 -1.41
N PRO A 255 -15.89 28.13 -2.09
CA PRO A 255 -15.73 29.58 -1.96
C PRO A 255 -15.85 30.06 -0.51
N ASN A 256 -14.94 30.94 -0.10
CA ASN A 256 -14.86 31.58 1.23
C ASN A 256 -14.57 30.68 2.44
N THR A 257 -14.94 29.39 2.40
CA THR A 257 -14.79 28.44 3.53
C THR A 257 -13.90 27.24 3.20
N GLY A 258 -13.36 27.20 1.98
CA GLY A 258 -12.54 26.11 1.47
C GLY A 258 -11.13 26.06 2.05
N TYR A 259 -10.62 27.14 2.62
CA TYR A 259 -9.25 27.19 3.15
C TYR A 259 -9.23 27.81 4.55
N ASN A 260 -8.91 27.00 5.55
CA ASN A 260 -8.93 27.40 6.96
C ASN A 260 -7.58 27.06 7.60
N PRO A 261 -6.56 27.94 7.45
CA PRO A 261 -5.26 27.76 8.09
C PRO A 261 -5.32 28.12 9.59
N ASN A 262 -4.59 27.35 10.40
CA ASN A 262 -4.40 27.59 11.83
C ASN A 262 -2.94 27.28 12.21
N GLY A 263 -2.06 28.28 12.03
CA GLY A 263 -0.63 28.13 12.25
C GLY A 263 -0.02 27.09 11.31
N LYS A 264 0.43 25.97 11.87
CA LYS A 264 1.03 24.84 11.14
C LYS A 264 0.02 23.81 10.64
N ASP A 265 -1.24 23.92 11.06
CA ASP A 265 -2.32 23.04 10.64
C ASP A 265 -3.24 23.76 9.66
N ALA A 266 -3.86 23.04 8.74
CA ALA A 266 -4.87 23.60 7.85
C ALA A 266 -5.95 22.58 7.49
N GLU A 267 -7.16 23.09 7.33
CA GLU A 267 -8.30 22.36 6.81
C GLU A 267 -8.70 22.91 5.44
N PHE A 268 -8.90 22.00 4.48
CA PHE A 268 -9.32 22.29 3.12
C PHE A 268 -10.68 21.65 2.86
N ASN A 269 -11.68 22.46 2.53
CA ASN A 269 -13.00 21.96 2.11
C ASN A 269 -13.08 22.06 0.59
N ILE A 270 -13.20 20.92 -0.07
CA ILE A 270 -13.12 20.72 -1.51
C ILE A 270 -14.46 20.20 -2.01
N TYR A 271 -14.92 20.71 -3.15
CA TYR A 271 -16.05 20.13 -3.85
C TYR A 271 -15.55 19.40 -5.10
N LEU A 272 -16.02 18.16 -5.29
CA LEU A 272 -15.65 17.33 -6.42
C LEU A 272 -16.90 16.98 -7.22
N CYS A 273 -17.03 17.60 -8.38
CA CYS A 273 -18.18 17.46 -9.26
C CYS A 273 -18.23 16.09 -9.94
N ARG A 274 -19.43 15.49 -10.02
CA ARG A 274 -19.67 14.15 -10.56
C ARG A 274 -21.04 14.05 -11.26
N PRO A 275 -21.20 13.09 -12.19
CA PRO A 275 -22.50 12.71 -12.72
C PRO A 275 -23.46 12.27 -11.60
N SER A 276 -24.77 12.51 -11.76
CA SER A 276 -25.77 12.37 -10.69
C SER A 276 -25.97 10.96 -10.13
N ASP A 277 -25.58 9.94 -10.88
CA ASP A 277 -25.66 8.54 -10.50
C ASP A 277 -24.49 8.09 -9.61
N SER A 278 -23.39 8.84 -9.56
CA SER A 278 -22.18 8.50 -8.79
C SER A 278 -22.49 8.21 -7.32
N LYS A 279 -22.19 6.99 -6.86
CA LYS A 279 -22.39 6.55 -5.47
C LYS A 279 -21.12 6.66 -4.64
N THR A 280 -19.99 6.49 -5.29
CA THR A 280 -18.67 6.44 -4.66
C THR A 280 -17.69 7.18 -5.55
N ILE A 281 -16.63 7.72 -4.95
CA ILE A 281 -15.48 8.28 -5.66
C ILE A 281 -14.20 7.85 -4.95
N GLN A 282 -13.16 7.52 -5.71
CA GLN A 282 -11.81 7.45 -5.17
C GLN A 282 -11.11 8.79 -5.42
N VAL A 283 -10.48 9.33 -4.37
CA VAL A 283 -9.81 10.62 -4.41
C VAL A 283 -8.35 10.44 -4.03
N GLY A 284 -7.45 10.99 -4.86
CA GLY A 284 -6.03 11.13 -4.56
C GLY A 284 -5.72 12.59 -4.23
N PHE A 285 -4.97 12.84 -3.16
CA PHE A 285 -4.47 14.16 -2.83
C PHE A 285 -3.00 14.10 -2.45
N TYR A 286 -2.24 15.13 -2.80
CA TYR A 286 -0.87 15.30 -2.32
C TYR A 286 -0.46 16.77 -2.36
N PHE A 287 0.62 17.09 -1.66
CA PHE A 287 1.33 18.35 -1.82
C PHE A 287 2.69 18.13 -2.47
N THR A 288 3.25 19.13 -3.14
CA THR A 288 4.64 19.07 -3.61
C THR A 288 5.57 18.73 -2.44
N GLY A 289 6.31 17.62 -2.55
CA GLY A 289 7.20 17.12 -1.49
C GLY A 289 6.48 16.55 -0.26
N GLY A 290 5.16 16.40 -0.31
CA GLY A 290 4.29 15.84 0.72
C GLY A 290 3.83 14.41 0.42
N ASN A 291 3.17 13.77 1.37
CA ASN A 291 2.70 12.39 1.21
C ASN A 291 1.51 12.34 0.24
N PRO A 292 1.48 11.37 -0.70
CA PRO A 292 0.26 11.05 -1.41
C PRO A 292 -0.72 10.29 -0.52
N VAL A 293 -1.99 10.61 -0.63
CA VAL A 293 -3.08 9.94 0.11
C VAL A 293 -4.20 9.59 -0.84
N CYS A 294 -4.78 8.40 -0.67
CA CYS A 294 -5.98 7.98 -1.38
C CYS A 294 -7.10 7.58 -0.43
N GLU A 295 -8.32 7.98 -0.74
CA GLU A 295 -9.51 7.54 -0.01
C GLU A 295 -10.69 7.24 -0.93
N ASN A 296 -11.54 6.30 -0.51
CA ASN A 296 -12.83 6.07 -1.12
C ASN A 296 -13.90 6.82 -0.32
N ILE A 297 -14.60 7.75 -0.99
CA ILE A 297 -15.67 8.54 -0.41
C ILE A 297 -17.01 8.02 -0.96
N ASN A 298 -17.92 7.69 -0.05
CA ASN A 298 -19.27 7.22 -0.38
C ASN A 298 -20.28 8.31 -0.04
N ARG A 299 -21.38 8.41 -0.80
CA ARG A 299 -22.54 9.23 -0.43
C ARG A 299 -23.58 8.43 0.34
#